data_AF-A0A2H5DU99-F1
#
_entry.id   AF-A0A2H5DU99-F1
#
_cell.length_a   1.000
_cell.length_b   1.000
_cell.length_c   1.000
_cell.angle_alpha   90.00
_cell.angle_beta   90.00
_cell.angle_gamma   90.00
#
_symmetry.space_group_name_H-M   'P 1'
#
loop_
_entity.id
_entity.type
_entity.pdbx_description
1 polymer ?
#
loop_
_entity_poly.entity_id
_entity_poly.type
_entity_poly.pdbx_seq_one_letter_code
_entity_poly.pdbx_strand_id
1 'polypeptide(L)'
;MEQPLKAYQVGDNDIVAAGSQEEALAVLEGLAGQTDLTIGNVALIAEDELDVPVVDEEGNAYPTIRQMLAELSEPTYLFGWD
;
A
#
# COMPACT_ATOMS: atom_id res chain seq x y z
N MET A 1 -16.14 -8.71 12.24
CA MET A 1 -15.34 -7.52 12.56
C MET A 1 -14.47 -7.31 11.35
N GLU A 2 -14.80 -6.34 10.50
CA GLU A 2 -13.87 -5.89 9.46
C GLU A 2 -12.67 -5.29 10.19
N GLN A 3 -11.49 -5.85 9.96
CA GLN A 3 -10.26 -5.27 10.48
C GLN A 3 -9.95 -4.04 9.61
N PRO A 4 -9.60 -2.89 10.21
CA PRO A 4 -9.27 -1.71 9.42
C PRO A 4 -8.07 -2.01 8.52
N LEU A 5 -8.15 -1.56 7.27
CA LEU A 5 -7.05 -1.68 6.31
C LEU A 5 -5.83 -0.94 6.83
N LYS A 6 -4.67 -1.54 6.58
CA LYS A 6 -3.35 -0.98 6.85
C LYS A 6 -2.60 -0.84 5.53
N ALA A 7 -1.65 0.08 5.49
CA ALA A 7 -0.76 0.20 4.35
C ALA A 7 0.48 -0.68 4.55
N TYR A 8 0.78 -1.49 3.55
CA TYR A 8 1.96 -2.30 3.47
C TYR A 8 2.79 -1.87 2.27
N GLN A 9 4.09 -1.69 2.49
CA GLN A 9 5.06 -1.63 1.43
C GLN A 9 5.37 -3.05 0.97
N VAL A 10 5.28 -3.30 -0.33
CA VAL A 10 5.54 -4.57 -0.97
C VAL A 10 6.70 -4.37 -1.94
N GLY A 11 7.78 -5.13 -1.74
CA GLY A 11 9.04 -4.86 -2.44
C GLY A 11 9.62 -3.49 -2.06
N ASP A 12 10.34 -2.89 -2.99
CA ASP A 12 11.01 -1.61 -2.74
C ASP A 12 10.09 -0.40 -2.95
N ASN A 13 9.06 -0.52 -3.79
CA ASN A 13 8.36 0.65 -4.30
C ASN A 13 6.82 0.61 -4.23
N ASP A 14 6.18 -0.54 -4.02
CA ASP A 14 4.73 -0.65 -4.13
C ASP A 14 4.05 -0.50 -2.77
N ILE A 15 2.98 0.30 -2.72
CA ILE A 15 2.16 0.48 -1.53
C ILE A 15 0.77 -0.11 -1.75
N VAL A 16 0.38 -1.00 -0.84
CA VAL A 16 -0.88 -1.73 -0.90
C VAL A 16 -1.66 -1.58 0.40
N ALA A 17 -2.95 -1.26 0.29
CA ALA A 17 -3.89 -1.32 1.40
C ALA A 17 -4.43 -2.73 1.57
N ALA A 18 -4.24 -3.33 2.74
CA ALA A 18 -4.73 -4.67 3.05
C ALA A 18 -4.97 -4.85 4.56
N GLY A 19 -5.68 -5.91 4.95
CA GLY A 19 -5.80 -6.33 6.34
C GLY A 19 -4.53 -7.03 6.86
N SER A 20 -3.81 -7.73 5.98
CA SER A 20 -2.64 -8.55 6.32
C SER A 20 -1.56 -8.51 5.23
N GLN A 21 -0.32 -8.87 5.57
CA GLN A 21 0.78 -8.97 4.59
C GLN A 21 0.49 -9.95 3.45
N GLU A 22 -0.15 -11.08 3.76
CA GLU A 22 -0.55 -12.10 2.78
C GLU A 22 -1.55 -11.53 1.75
N GLU A 23 -2.48 -10.71 2.22
CA GLU A 23 -3.49 -10.08 1.37
C GLU A 23 -2.88 -8.96 0.53
N ALA A 24 -1.90 -8.22 1.06
CA ALA A 24 -1.15 -7.23 0.29
C ALA A 24 -0.39 -7.87 -0.89
N LEU A 25 0.23 -9.04 -0.69
CA LEU A 25 0.84 -9.81 -1.77
C LEU A 25 -0.19 -10.26 -2.80
N ALA A 26 -1.31 -10.85 -2.35
CA ALA A 26 -2.34 -11.33 -3.25
C ALA A 26 -2.91 -10.21 -4.15
N VAL A 27 -3.06 -8.99 -3.60
CA VAL A 27 -3.48 -7.81 -4.37
C VAL A 27 -2.44 -7.46 -5.44
N LEU A 28 -1.15 -7.40 -5.08
CA LEU A 28 -0.09 -7.07 -6.03
C LEU A 28 0.10 -8.17 -7.09
N GLU A 29 0.06 -9.44 -6.69
CA GLU A 29 0.08 -10.61 -7.58
C GLU A 29 -1.08 -10.56 -8.57
N GLY A 30 -2.29 -10.23 -8.11
CA GLY A 30 -3.47 -10.11 -8.96
C GLY A 30 -3.40 -8.94 -9.95
N LEU A 31 -2.74 -7.84 -9.57
CA LEU A 31 -2.63 -6.63 -10.39
C LEU A 31 -1.48 -6.71 -11.41
N ALA A 32 -0.28 -7.04 -10.94
CA ALA A 32 0.97 -7.00 -11.71
C ALA A 32 1.44 -8.38 -12.19
N GLY A 33 0.85 -9.48 -11.69
CA GLY A 33 1.33 -10.84 -11.97
C GLY A 33 2.66 -11.16 -11.30
N GLN A 34 3.06 -10.39 -10.30
CA GLN A 34 4.38 -10.47 -9.67
C GLN A 34 4.42 -11.55 -8.58
N THR A 35 4.84 -12.75 -8.96
CA THR A 35 4.83 -13.94 -8.07
C THR A 35 6.17 -14.25 -7.40
N ASP A 36 7.21 -13.44 -7.65
CA ASP A 36 8.55 -13.66 -7.07
C ASP A 36 8.72 -13.06 -5.66
N LEU A 37 7.72 -12.33 -5.18
CA LEU A 37 7.74 -11.71 -3.87
C LEU A 37 7.21 -12.66 -2.80
N THR A 38 7.76 -12.54 -1.60
CA THR A 38 7.33 -13.31 -0.44
C THR A 38 6.89 -12.38 0.69
N ILE A 39 6.31 -12.93 1.76
CA ILE A 39 5.91 -12.14 2.94
C ILE A 39 7.10 -11.37 3.53
N GLY A 40 8.33 -11.87 3.36
CA GLY A 40 9.55 -11.16 3.78
C GLY A 40 9.83 -9.87 3.02
N ASN A 41 9.20 -9.69 1.86
CA ASN A 41 9.25 -8.47 1.05
C ASN A 41 8.10 -7.51 1.38
N VAL A 42 7.26 -7.83 2.38
CA VAL A 42 6.14 -6.99 2.77
C VAL A 42 6.43 -6.37 4.13
N ALA A 43 6.46 -5.06 4.22
CA ALA A 43 6.64 -4.31 5.46
C ALA A 43 5.40 -3.49 5.77
N LEU A 44 4.98 -3.45 7.03
CA LEU A 44 3.94 -2.52 7.47
C LEU A 44 4.51 -1.11 7.46
N ILE A 45 3.81 -0.16 6.83
CA ILE A 45 4.22 1.25 6.85
C ILE A 45 4.03 1.80 8.26
N ALA A 46 5.04 2.53 8.74
CA ALA A 46 5.00 3.13 10.07
C ALA A 46 3.92 4.22 10.14
N GLU A 47 3.29 4.41 11.31
CA GLU A 47 2.21 5.40 11.46
C GLU A 47 2.62 6.83 11.10
N ASP A 48 3.88 7.20 11.34
CA ASP A 48 4.43 8.52 11.02
C ASP A 48 4.54 8.75 9.50
N GLU A 49 4.76 7.67 8.74
CA GLU A 49 4.86 7.72 7.27
C GLU A 49 3.48 7.80 6.59
N LEU A 50 2.40 7.46 7.31
CA LEU A 50 1.05 7.51 6.74
C LEU A 50 0.56 8.93 6.46
N ASP A 51 1.12 9.92 7.16
CA ASP A 51 0.79 11.34 7.02
C ASP A 51 1.76 12.09 6.11
N VAL A 52 2.76 11.40 5.56
CA VAL A 52 3.71 12.00 4.61
C VAL A 52 2.96 12.30 3.30
N PRO A 53 3.03 13.55 2.80
CA PRO A 53 2.40 13.90 1.54
C PRO A 53 3.11 13.18 0.39
N VAL A 54 2.33 12.45 -0.39
CA VAL A 54 2.79 11.88 -1.65
C VAL A 54 2.81 13.00 -2.67
N VAL A 55 3.92 13.19 -3.37
CA VAL A 55 4.05 14.19 -4.44
C VAL A 55 4.37 13.48 -5.74
N ASP A 56 3.75 13.90 -6.84
CA ASP A 56 4.14 13.42 -8.17
C ASP A 56 5.39 14.13 -8.71
N GLU A 57 5.84 13.69 -9.88
CA GLU A 57 6.99 14.27 -10.59
C GLU A 57 6.78 15.75 -10.97
N GLU A 58 5.52 16.19 -11.09
CA GLU A 58 5.15 17.58 -11.37
C GLU A 58 5.07 18.44 -10.09
N GLY A 59 5.22 17.84 -8.91
CA GLY A 59 5.16 18.49 -7.60
C GLY A 59 3.74 18.67 -7.05
N ASN A 60 2.73 18.02 -7.63
CA ASN A 60 1.38 18.03 -7.09
C ASN A 60 1.28 17.08 -5.90
N ALA A 61 0.70 17.57 -4.80
CA ALA A 61 0.42 16.74 -3.64
C ALA A 61 -0.83 15.90 -3.86
N TYR A 62 -0.68 14.60 -3.63
CA TYR A 62 -1.76 13.63 -3.53
C TYR A 62 -2.24 13.52 -2.07
N PRO A 63 -3.44 12.94 -1.84
CA PRO A 63 -3.86 12.56 -0.50
C PRO A 63 -2.79 11.72 0.20
N THR A 64 -2.66 11.89 1.51
CA THR A 64 -1.78 11.05 2.34
C THR A 64 -2.29 9.60 2.36
N ILE A 65 -1.42 8.64 2.66
CA ILE A 65 -1.81 7.23 2.79
C ILE A 65 -2.92 7.08 3.84
N ARG A 66 -2.86 7.82 4.95
CA ARG A 66 -3.93 7.84 5.99
C ARG A 66 -5.27 8.26 5.40
N GLN A 67 -5.30 9.29 4.56
CA GLN A 67 -6.53 9.76 3.90
C GLN A 67 -7.05 8.72 2.91
N MET A 68 -6.18 8.12 2.10
CA MET A 68 -6.57 7.06 1.18
C MET A 68 -7.19 5.86 1.92
N LEU A 69 -6.54 5.39 3.00
CA LEU A 69 -7.04 4.27 3.82
C LEU A 69 -8.42 4.56 4.42
N ALA A 70 -8.72 5.81 4.79
CA ALA A 70 -10.00 6.18 5.37
C ALA A 70 -11.17 6.10 4.38
N GLU A 71 -10.90 6.16 3.07
CA GLU A 71 -11.92 6.04 2.01
C GLU A 71 -12.11 4.59 1.53
N LEU A 72 -11.22 3.69 1.93
CA LEU A 72 -11.20 2.31 1.45
C LEU A 72 -11.93 1.36 2.41
N SER A 73 -12.70 0.45 1.81
CA SER A 73 -13.39 -0.63 2.52
C SER A 73 -12.91 -2.02 2.08
N GLU A 74 -12.12 -2.09 1.01
CA GLU A 74 -11.59 -3.32 0.44
C GLU A 74 -10.09 -3.20 0.15
N PRO A 75 -9.34 -4.31 0.20
CA PRO A 75 -7.91 -4.33 -0.10
C PRO A 75 -7.65 -3.89 -1.54
N THR A 76 -6.70 -2.98 -1.74
CA THR A 76 -6.39 -2.45 -3.07
C THR A 76 -4.96 -1.93 -3.13
N TYR A 77 -4.41 -1.90 -4.34
CA TYR A 77 -3.20 -1.16 -4.63
C TYR A 77 -3.44 0.34 -4.44
N LEU A 78 -2.50 1.04 -3.80
CA LEU A 78 -2.57 2.49 -3.60
C LEU A 78 -1.77 3.22 -4.69
N PHE A 79 -0.45 3.06 -4.67
CA PHE A 79 0.48 3.66 -5.61
C PHE A 79 1.85 3.00 -5.45
N GLY A 80 2.73 3.27 -6.39
CA GLY A 80 4.14 2.89 -6.31
C GLY A 80 4.97 3.82 -7.16
N TRP A 81 6.28 3.69 -7.03
CA TRP A 81 7.26 4.46 -7.78
C TRP A 81 8.16 3.52 -8.60
N ASP A 82 8.78 4.04 -9.66
CA ASP A 82 9.76 3.31 -10.47
C ASP A 82 11.18 3.78 -10.14
#